data_AF-A0A1V6BG49-F1
#
_entry.id   AF-A0A1V6BG49-F1
#
_cell.length_a   1.000
_cell.length_b   1.000
_cell.length_c   1.000
_cell.angle_alpha   90.00
_cell.angle_beta   90.00
_cell.angle_gamma   90.00
#
_symmetry.space_group_name_H-M   'P 1'
#
loop_
_entity.id
_entity.type
_entity.pdbx_description
1 polymer ?
#
loop_
_entity_poly.entity_id
_entity_poly.type
_entity_poly.pdbx_seq_one_letter_code
_entity_poly.pdbx_strand_id
1 'polypeptide(L)'
;MILEIGTKWLNEFSPSSKALQTIVPKVLYNLESVNDATVLAKWKDSLYERFGEFDCWFEKILQNHLIFKDFPINYRFGTYEDYFFGIFSGYFFAKFVAICYMADKTEKSDLADVFSLLYRLIGHTNFEFNAYVLLKQAGLNSLDKIKTLML
;
A
#
# COMPACT_ATOMS: atom_id res chain seq x y z
N MET A 1 6.33 -9.96 -9.46
CA MET A 1 6.59 -9.71 -8.02
C MET A 1 5.68 -8.66 -7.42
N ILE A 2 5.64 -7.39 -7.89
CA ILE A 2 4.73 -6.39 -7.31
C ILE A 2 3.25 -6.83 -7.36
N LEU A 3 2.78 -7.29 -8.52
CA LEU A 3 1.41 -7.78 -8.69
C LEU A 3 1.12 -8.98 -7.79
N GLU A 4 2.03 -9.95 -7.74
CA GLU A 4 1.89 -11.14 -6.91
C GLU A 4 1.81 -10.80 -5.41
N ILE A 5 2.72 -9.95 -4.92
CA ILE A 5 2.76 -9.54 -3.51
C ILE A 5 1.55 -8.68 -3.17
N GLY A 6 1.23 -7.69 -4.01
CA GLY A 6 0.08 -6.81 -3.81
C GLY A 6 -1.24 -7.58 -3.80
N THR A 7 -1.45 -8.51 -4.74
CA THR A 7 -2.63 -9.38 -4.78
C THR A 7 -2.69 -10.32 -3.58
N LYS A 8 -1.57 -10.94 -3.18
CA LYS A 8 -1.51 -11.78 -1.98
C LYS A 8 -1.93 -10.98 -0.74
N TRP A 9 -1.42 -9.76 -0.58
CA TRP A 9 -1.71 -8.91 0.57
C TRP A 9 -3.17 -8.43 0.57
N LEU A 10 -3.74 -8.11 -0.59
CA LEU A 10 -5.17 -7.80 -0.70
C LEU A 10 -6.02 -8.97 -0.18
N ASN A 11 -5.72 -10.19 -0.61
CA ASN A 11 -6.44 -11.38 -0.17
C ASN A 11 -6.26 -11.66 1.33
N GLU A 12 -5.11 -11.36 1.89
CA GLU A 12 -4.81 -11.61 3.31
C GLU A 12 -5.42 -10.55 4.24
N PHE A 13 -5.40 -9.27 3.86
CA PHE A 13 -5.93 -8.19 4.68
C PHE A 13 -7.43 -7.93 4.49
N SER A 14 -8.00 -8.29 3.33
CA SER A 14 -9.43 -8.09 3.04
C SER A 14 -10.38 -8.72 4.05
N PRO A 15 -10.22 -9.99 4.47
CA PRO A 15 -11.14 -10.63 5.41
C PRO A 15 -11.19 -9.92 6.77
N SER A 16 -10.07 -9.34 7.20
CA SER A 16 -9.93 -8.68 8.50
C SER A 16 -10.44 -7.23 8.51
N SER A 17 -10.92 -6.69 7.38
CA SER A 17 -11.35 -5.30 7.30
C SER A 17 -12.59 -5.12 6.43
N LYS A 18 -13.71 -4.74 7.08
CA LYS A 18 -14.95 -4.34 6.38
C LYS A 18 -14.71 -3.20 5.39
N ALA A 19 -13.76 -2.32 5.68
CA ALA A 19 -13.37 -1.22 4.81
C ALA A 19 -12.64 -1.70 3.54
N LEU A 20 -11.86 -2.78 3.63
CA LEU A 20 -11.24 -3.39 2.46
C LEU A 20 -12.24 -4.21 1.64
N GLN A 21 -13.21 -4.87 2.27
CA GLN A 21 -14.24 -5.67 1.58
C GLN A 21 -15.05 -4.86 0.56
N THR A 22 -15.13 -3.53 0.68
CA THR A 22 -15.81 -2.68 -0.31
C THR A 22 -14.96 -2.35 -1.53
N ILE A 23 -13.63 -2.26 -1.39
CA ILE A 23 -12.71 -1.86 -2.47
C ILE A 23 -12.01 -3.06 -3.12
N VAL A 24 -11.70 -4.10 -2.35
CA VAL A 24 -10.91 -5.26 -2.79
C VAL A 24 -11.54 -5.99 -3.98
N PRO A 25 -12.86 -6.27 -4.03
CA PRO A 25 -13.45 -6.93 -5.20
C PRO A 25 -13.22 -6.15 -6.50
N LYS A 26 -13.33 -4.81 -6.43
CA LYS A 26 -13.09 -3.92 -7.57
C LYS A 26 -11.61 -3.90 -7.97
N VAL A 27 -10.71 -3.82 -7.00
CA VAL A 27 -9.27 -3.85 -7.22
C VAL A 27 -8.84 -5.19 -7.83
N LEU A 28 -9.35 -6.31 -7.32
CA LEU A 28 -9.07 -7.64 -7.85
C LEU A 28 -9.63 -7.80 -9.27
N TYR A 29 -10.85 -7.32 -9.54
CA TYR A 29 -11.42 -7.29 -10.89
C TYR A 29 -10.54 -6.51 -11.88
N ASN A 30 -10.06 -5.33 -11.48
CA ASN A 30 -9.14 -4.56 -12.31
C ASN A 30 -7.83 -5.35 -12.52
N LEU A 31 -7.29 -6.00 -11.47
CA LEU A 31 -6.07 -6.80 -11.53
C LEU A 31 -6.21 -8.07 -12.40
N GLU A 32 -7.39 -8.67 -12.53
CA GLU A 32 -7.63 -9.79 -13.45
C GLU A 32 -7.34 -9.43 -14.91
N SER A 33 -7.47 -8.14 -15.27
CA SER A 33 -7.13 -7.63 -16.60
C SER A 33 -5.63 -7.31 -16.78
N VAL A 34 -4.84 -7.39 -15.71
CA VAL A 34 -3.41 -7.03 -15.69
C VAL A 34 -2.56 -8.26 -15.94
N ASN A 35 -2.17 -8.45 -17.21
CA ASN A 35 -1.30 -9.55 -17.62
C ASN A 35 0.21 -9.27 -17.39
N ASP A 36 0.58 -8.00 -17.17
CA ASP A 36 1.98 -7.58 -17.00
C ASP A 36 2.10 -6.30 -16.17
N ALA A 37 3.23 -6.14 -15.47
CA ALA A 37 3.58 -4.97 -14.67
C ALA A 37 3.61 -3.66 -15.48
N THR A 38 3.72 -3.73 -16.80
CA THR A 38 3.62 -2.57 -17.70
C THR A 38 2.25 -1.89 -17.66
N VAL A 39 1.16 -2.62 -17.38
CA VAL A 39 -0.18 -2.02 -17.20
C VAL A 39 -0.24 -1.20 -15.92
N LEU A 40 0.36 -1.73 -14.85
CA LEU A 40 0.43 -1.02 -13.56
C LEU A 40 1.25 0.27 -13.67
N ALA A 41 2.34 0.25 -14.44
CA ALA A 41 3.12 1.46 -14.75
C ALA A 41 2.26 2.50 -15.49
N LYS A 42 1.49 2.11 -16.50
CA LYS A 42 0.58 3.02 -17.21
C LYS A 42 -0.50 3.62 -16.31
N TRP A 43 -1.07 2.83 -15.40
CA TRP A 43 -2.04 3.34 -14.43
C TRP A 43 -1.42 4.31 -13.45
N LYS A 44 -0.19 4.04 -12.99
CA LYS A 44 0.58 4.97 -12.19
C LYS A 44 0.79 6.28 -12.95
N ASP A 45 1.29 6.23 -14.19
CA ASP A 45 1.57 7.43 -14.98
C ASP A 45 0.30 8.26 -15.21
N SER A 46 -0.82 7.61 -15.55
CA SER A 46 -2.14 8.26 -15.69
C SER A 46 -2.63 8.91 -14.39
N LEU A 47 -2.44 8.24 -13.24
CA LEU A 47 -2.75 8.80 -11.93
C LEU A 47 -1.94 10.06 -11.65
N TYR A 48 -0.64 10.04 -11.96
CA TYR A 48 0.29 11.15 -11.71
C TYR A 48 0.04 12.33 -12.65
N GLU A 49 -0.26 12.07 -13.93
CA GLU A 49 -0.67 13.11 -14.89
C GLU A 49 -1.94 13.82 -14.42
N ARG A 50 -2.91 13.05 -13.90
CA ARG A 50 -4.18 13.61 -13.41
C ARG A 50 -4.01 14.36 -12.10
N PHE A 51 -3.16 13.85 -11.21
CA PHE A 51 -2.92 14.40 -9.89
C PHE A 51 -1.44 14.73 -9.74
N GLY A 52 -1.00 15.82 -10.37
CA GLY A 52 0.41 16.23 -10.40
C GLY A 52 1.07 16.46 -9.03
N GLU A 53 0.29 16.57 -7.96
CA GLU A 53 0.77 16.69 -6.58
C GLU A 53 0.66 15.37 -5.77
N PHE A 54 0.39 14.24 -6.42
CA PHE A 54 0.13 12.96 -5.75
C PHE A 54 1.22 12.59 -4.74
N ASP A 55 2.49 12.67 -5.13
CA ASP A 55 3.62 12.38 -4.24
C ASP A 55 3.66 13.34 -3.05
N CYS A 56 3.38 14.62 -3.26
CA CYS A 56 3.34 15.61 -2.18
C CYS A 56 2.22 15.30 -1.16
N TRP A 57 1.05 14.87 -1.64
CA TRP A 57 -0.05 14.48 -0.76
C TRP A 57 0.28 13.18 -0.03
N PHE A 58 0.82 12.19 -0.74
CA PHE A 58 1.18 10.90 -0.16
C PHE A 58 2.30 11.01 0.87
N GLU A 59 3.29 11.88 0.63
CA GLU A 59 4.33 12.23 1.59
C GLU A 59 3.75 12.80 2.88
N LYS A 60 2.80 13.74 2.80
CA LYS A 60 2.14 14.31 3.98
C LYS A 60 1.39 13.25 4.79
N ILE A 61 0.74 12.30 4.11
CA ILE A 61 0.06 11.19 4.80
C ILE A 61 1.10 10.31 5.52
N LEU A 62 2.23 10.01 4.87
CA LEU A 62 3.38 9.29 5.42
C LEU A 62 3.97 9.99 6.65
N GLN A 63 4.25 11.29 6.55
CA GLN A 63 4.75 12.08 7.67
C GLN A 63 3.79 12.03 8.87
N ASN A 64 2.49 12.24 8.63
CA ASN A 64 1.49 12.15 9.68
C ASN A 64 1.46 10.76 10.31
N HIS A 65 1.50 9.70 9.50
CA HIS A 65 1.48 8.33 9.99
C HIS A 65 2.70 7.99 10.87
N LEU A 66 3.90 8.45 10.48
CA LEU A 66 5.12 8.29 11.30
C LEU A 66 4.99 8.96 12.67
N ILE A 67 4.45 10.19 12.70
CA ILE A 67 4.23 10.94 13.93
C ILE A 67 3.20 10.22 14.81
N PHE A 68 2.06 9.81 14.25
CA PHE A 68 1.01 9.10 14.99
C PHE A 68 1.46 7.75 15.58
N LYS A 69 2.52 7.15 15.02
CA LYS A 69 3.08 5.89 15.49
C LYS A 69 4.32 6.07 16.37
N ASP A 70 4.67 7.31 16.71
CA ASP A 70 5.86 7.66 17.49
C ASP A 70 7.16 7.08 16.90
N PHE A 71 7.24 6.94 15.57
CA PHE A 71 8.43 6.36 14.91
C PHE A 71 9.69 7.19 15.24
N PRO A 72 10.83 6.55 15.60
CA PRO A 72 11.13 5.12 15.51
C PRO A 72 10.84 4.31 16.78
N ILE A 73 10.15 4.87 17.78
CA ILE A 73 9.91 4.21 19.06
C ILE A 73 8.88 3.11 18.90
N ASN A 74 9.29 1.86 19.11
CA ASN A 74 8.37 0.72 19.09
C ASN A 74 8.87 -0.44 19.93
N TYR A 75 7.98 -1.05 20.71
CA TYR A 75 8.29 -2.20 21.59
C TYR A 75 7.87 -3.56 21.01
N ARG A 76 7.18 -3.59 19.86
CA ARG A 76 6.71 -4.82 19.21
C ARG A 76 7.67 -5.37 18.16
N PHE A 77 8.44 -4.49 17.53
CA PHE A 77 9.45 -4.91 16.56
C PHE A 77 10.75 -5.24 17.29
N GLY A 78 11.48 -6.24 16.79
CA GLY A 78 12.77 -6.64 17.38
C GLY A 78 13.86 -5.60 17.14
N THR A 79 13.82 -4.90 15.99
CA THR A 79 14.81 -3.90 15.60
C THR A 79 14.15 -2.68 14.95
N TYR A 80 14.85 -1.54 14.93
CA TYR A 80 14.42 -0.35 14.19
C TYR A 80 14.30 -0.61 12.68
N GLU A 81 15.15 -1.47 12.14
CA GLU A 81 15.14 -1.87 10.74
C GLU A 81 13.87 -2.66 10.40
N ASP A 82 13.49 -3.61 11.23
CA ASP A 82 12.23 -4.35 11.06
C ASP A 82 11.02 -3.42 11.10
N TYR A 83 11.04 -2.44 12.00
CA TYR A 83 9.97 -1.46 12.10
C TYR A 83 9.90 -0.56 10.85
N PHE A 84 11.05 -0.11 10.36
CA PHE A 84 11.15 0.62 9.09
C PHE A 84 10.52 -0.19 7.94
N PHE A 85 10.82 -1.48 7.82
CA PHE A 85 10.23 -2.33 6.78
C PHE A 85 8.72 -2.51 6.96
N GLY A 86 8.21 -2.62 8.18
CA GLY A 86 6.76 -2.68 8.44
C GLY A 86 6.03 -1.40 8.01
N ILE A 87 6.63 -0.26 8.31
CA ILE A 87 6.13 1.07 7.91
C ILE A 87 6.20 1.23 6.38
N PHE A 88 7.34 0.90 5.77
CA PHE A 88 7.51 0.89 4.30
C PHE A 88 6.46 0.03 3.60
N SER A 89 6.14 -1.14 4.17
CA SER A 89 5.10 -2.03 3.66
C SER A 89 3.73 -1.36 3.60
N GLY A 90 3.37 -0.60 4.63
CA GLY A 90 2.14 0.19 4.66
C GLY A 90 2.06 1.16 3.50
N TYR A 91 3.16 1.86 3.19
CA TYR A 91 3.21 2.79 2.07
C TYR A 91 3.15 2.11 0.72
N PHE A 92 3.92 1.04 0.54
CA PHE A 92 3.86 0.23 -0.68
C PHE A 92 2.42 -0.25 -0.92
N PHE A 93 1.78 -0.84 0.10
CA PHE A 93 0.42 -1.34 -0.01
C PHE A 93 -0.58 -0.23 -0.34
N ALA A 94 -0.51 0.90 0.37
CA ALA A 94 -1.44 1.99 0.14
C ALA A 94 -1.30 2.58 -1.28
N LYS A 95 -0.06 2.76 -1.77
CA LYS A 95 0.20 3.23 -3.13
C LYS A 95 -0.28 2.22 -4.17
N PHE A 96 0.03 0.93 -3.98
CA PHE A 96 -0.40 -0.14 -4.89
C PHE A 96 -1.93 -0.20 -5.01
N VAL A 97 -2.64 -0.20 -3.88
CA VAL A 97 -4.11 -0.25 -3.88
C VAL A 97 -4.71 1.01 -4.50
N ALA A 98 -4.17 2.20 -4.21
CA ALA A 98 -4.63 3.44 -4.82
C ALA A 98 -4.50 3.43 -6.36
N ILE A 99 -3.35 2.98 -6.89
CA ILE A 99 -3.14 2.88 -8.34
C ILE A 99 -4.15 1.91 -8.98
N CYS A 100 -4.34 0.74 -8.39
CA CYS A 100 -5.26 -0.26 -8.95
C CYS A 100 -6.73 0.15 -8.83
N TYR A 101 -7.11 0.80 -7.72
CA TYR A 101 -8.47 1.29 -7.50
C TYR A 101 -8.83 2.45 -8.43
N MET A 102 -7.86 3.32 -8.73
CA MET A 102 -8.06 4.48 -9.59
C MET A 102 -7.92 4.17 -11.09
N ALA A 103 -7.67 2.92 -11.47
CA ALA A 103 -7.47 2.51 -12.86
C ALA A 103 -8.64 2.92 -13.78
N ASP A 104 -9.88 2.87 -13.27
CA ASP A 104 -11.10 3.24 -13.98
C ASP A 104 -11.82 4.47 -13.37
N LYS A 105 -11.17 5.20 -12.46
CA LYS A 105 -11.74 6.39 -11.78
C LYS A 105 -11.00 7.65 -12.13
N THR A 106 -11.70 8.79 -12.14
CA THR A 106 -11.14 10.10 -12.46
C THR A 106 -11.21 11.09 -11.31
N GLU A 107 -12.08 10.88 -10.34
CA GLU A 107 -12.38 11.91 -9.35
C GLU A 107 -11.40 11.90 -8.18
N LYS A 108 -11.04 13.10 -7.72
CA LYS A 108 -10.18 13.25 -6.52
C LYS A 108 -10.85 12.67 -5.26
N SER A 109 -12.18 12.67 -5.20
CA SER A 109 -12.94 12.08 -4.10
C SER A 109 -12.74 10.57 -4.01
N ASP A 110 -12.71 9.85 -5.13
CA ASP A 110 -12.43 8.40 -5.14
C ASP A 110 -11.05 8.11 -4.54
N LEU A 111 -10.05 8.96 -4.84
CA LEU A 111 -8.71 8.84 -4.29
C LEU A 111 -8.67 9.14 -2.78
N ALA A 112 -9.41 10.15 -2.32
CA ALA A 112 -9.52 10.47 -0.91
C ALA A 112 -10.18 9.34 -0.12
N ASP A 113 -11.25 8.74 -0.68
CA ASP A 113 -11.97 7.62 -0.07
C ASP A 113 -11.08 6.39 0.10
N VAL A 114 -10.32 6.02 -0.94
CA VAL A 114 -9.42 4.85 -0.85
C VAL A 114 -8.33 5.07 0.21
N PHE A 115 -7.71 6.25 0.28
CA PHE A 115 -6.73 6.54 1.33
C PHE A 115 -7.33 6.57 2.73
N SER A 116 -8.52 7.16 2.90
CA SER A 116 -9.23 7.16 4.18
C SER A 116 -9.52 5.74 4.68
N LEU A 117 -9.94 4.85 3.80
CA LEU A 117 -10.17 3.44 4.12
C LEU A 117 -8.87 2.69 4.46
N LEU A 118 -7.81 2.89 3.67
CA LEU A 118 -6.52 2.25 3.88
C LEU A 118 -5.87 2.67 5.20
N TYR A 119 -5.86 3.97 5.53
CA TYR A 119 -5.23 4.42 6.77
C TYR A 119 -6.05 4.12 8.02
N ARG A 120 -7.37 3.94 7.89
CA ARG A 120 -8.19 3.33 8.95
C ARG A 120 -7.78 1.87 9.20
N LEU A 121 -7.59 1.08 8.15
CA LEU A 121 -7.06 -0.28 8.28
C LEU A 121 -5.68 -0.25 8.97
N ILE A 122 -4.73 0.50 8.41
CA ILE A 122 -3.36 0.56 8.91
C ILE A 122 -3.33 0.99 10.39
N GLY A 123 -4.16 1.97 10.76
CA GLY A 123 -4.27 2.45 12.14
C GLY A 123 -4.82 1.41 13.14
N HIS A 124 -5.66 0.47 12.70
CA HIS A 124 -6.43 -0.40 13.61
C HIS A 124 -6.06 -1.89 13.58
N THR A 125 -5.21 -2.38 12.67
CA THR A 125 -5.01 -3.84 12.49
C THR A 125 -3.60 -4.36 12.78
N ASN A 126 -2.78 -3.66 13.58
CA ASN A 126 -1.36 -3.99 13.74
C ASN A 126 -0.65 -4.17 12.38
N PHE A 127 -1.10 -3.40 11.39
CA PHE A 127 -0.85 -3.67 9.98
C PHE A 127 0.63 -3.74 9.68
N GLU A 128 1.43 -2.84 10.28
CA GLU A 128 2.86 -2.74 10.02
C GLU A 128 3.58 -4.05 10.38
N PHE A 129 3.16 -4.69 11.48
CA PHE A 129 3.77 -5.95 11.92
C PHE A 129 3.39 -7.10 10.98
N ASN A 130 2.11 -7.20 10.62
CA ASN A 130 1.65 -8.23 9.70
C ASN A 130 2.28 -8.06 8.30
N ALA A 131 2.34 -6.83 7.82
CA ALA A 131 2.93 -6.51 6.52
C ALA A 131 4.45 -6.76 6.52
N TYR A 132 5.16 -6.47 7.61
CA TYR A 132 6.55 -6.88 7.80
C TYR A 132 6.73 -8.41 7.72
N VAL A 133 5.89 -9.17 8.41
CA VAL A 133 5.94 -10.65 8.37
C VAL A 133 5.77 -11.14 6.93
N LEU A 134 4.88 -10.53 6.15
CA LEU A 134 4.66 -10.88 4.75
C LEU A 134 5.81 -10.49 3.83
N LEU A 135 6.44 -9.33 4.02
CA LEU A 135 7.68 -8.98 3.31
C LEU A 135 8.77 -10.00 3.59
N LYS A 136 8.95 -10.39 4.86
CA LYS A 136 9.96 -11.36 5.26
C LYS A 136 9.71 -12.74 4.63
N GLN A 137 8.46 -13.19 4.61
CA GLN A 137 8.07 -14.44 3.93
C GLN A 137 8.30 -14.38 2.42
N ALA A 138 8.13 -13.22 1.80
CA ALA A 138 8.45 -12.99 0.38
C ALA A 138 9.97 -12.83 0.13
N GLY A 139 10.81 -12.92 1.17
CA GLY A 139 12.25 -12.75 1.08
C GLY A 139 12.70 -11.30 0.89
N LEU A 140 11.80 -10.31 1.05
CA LEU A 140 12.04 -8.88 0.87
C LEU A 140 12.40 -8.18 2.18
N ASN A 141 13.52 -8.60 2.76
CA ASN A 141 13.98 -8.19 4.08
C ASN A 141 15.30 -7.40 4.04
N SER A 142 15.56 -6.69 2.94
CA SER A 142 16.71 -5.79 2.81
C SER A 142 16.41 -4.64 1.85
N LEU A 143 17.12 -3.53 2.00
CA LEU A 143 16.97 -2.34 1.16
C LEU A 143 17.10 -2.65 -0.33
N ASP A 144 18.08 -3.47 -0.72
CA ASP A 144 18.28 -3.82 -2.14
C ASP A 144 17.14 -4.63 -2.72
N LYS A 145 16.52 -5.48 -1.90
CA LYS A 145 15.39 -6.30 -2.33
C LYS A 145 14.10 -5.49 -2.38
N ILE A 146 13.84 -4.57 -1.45
CA ILE A 146 12.59 -3.80 -1.47
C ILE A 146 12.53 -2.76 -2.60
N LYS A 147 13.66 -2.38 -3.21
CA LYS A 147 13.69 -1.50 -4.40
C LYS A 147 12.79 -2.02 -5.53
N THR A 148 12.65 -3.34 -5.64
CA THR A 148 11.77 -3.97 -6.64
C THR A 148 10.28 -3.75 -6.40
N LEU A 149 9.91 -3.21 -5.22
CA LEU A 149 8.53 -2.83 -4.88
C LEU A 149 8.23 -1.35 -5.16
N MET A 150 9.26 -0.55 -5.49
CA MET A 150 9.07 0.85 -5.80
C MET A 150 8.40 1.00 -7.17
N LEU A 151 7.14 1.43 -7.16
CA LEU A 151 6.33 1.77 -8.34
C LEU A 151 6.63 3.17 -8.83
#